data_AF-A0A921GPC6-F1
#
_entry.id   AF-A0A921GPC6-F1
#
_cell.length_a   1.000
_cell.length_b   1.000
_cell.length_c   1.000
_cell.angle_alpha   90.00
_cell.angle_beta   90.00
_cell.angle_gamma   90.00
#
_symmetry.space_group_name_H-M   'P 1'
#
loop_
_entity.id
_entity.type
_entity.pdbx_description
1 polymer ?
#
loop_
_entity_poly.entity_id
_entity_poly.type
_entity_poly.pdbx_seq_one_letter_code
_entity_poly.pdbx_strand_id
1 'polypeptide(L)'
;MGFWGDLPTWLTTLAIVVAASQFLLERDRRKEEQERETREQARQLTVWTVTDPDPRSRSYGVILSNTSGSTFHDIEIQVRLHAQDVSPLTLKILPPGTFYVEHAPQESYTWRFPVDPLHCDHRELRPYMKSDKYQVTSLSFTDNADVRWHSDDRARLERA
;
A
#
# COMPACT_ATOMS: atom_id res chain seq x y z
N MET A 1 19.60 -66.27 -4.14
CA MET A 1 19.06 -65.02 -3.54
C MET A 1 18.65 -64.14 -4.69
N GLY A 2 17.34 -64.09 -4.97
CA GLY A 2 16.80 -63.44 -6.15
C GLY A 2 16.41 -61.97 -5.93
N PHE A 3 16.08 -61.36 -7.06
CA PHE A 3 15.21 -60.19 -7.18
C PHE A 3 15.82 -58.80 -6.88
N TRP A 4 16.76 -58.38 -7.72
CA TRP A 4 16.90 -56.96 -8.10
C TRP A 4 16.40 -56.83 -9.53
N GLY A 5 15.08 -56.79 -9.68
CA GLY A 5 14.46 -56.51 -10.98
C GLY A 5 14.66 -55.03 -11.27
N ASP A 6 15.36 -54.72 -12.36
CA ASP A 6 15.34 -53.39 -12.96
C ASP A 6 13.89 -52.95 -13.07
N LEU A 7 13.55 -51.84 -12.42
CA LEU A 7 12.26 -51.21 -12.63
C LEU A 7 12.13 -50.96 -14.14
N PRO A 8 11.06 -51.44 -14.78
CA PRO A 8 10.86 -51.22 -16.20
C PRO A 8 10.99 -49.73 -16.52
N THR A 9 11.75 -49.38 -17.56
CA THR A 9 12.05 -47.99 -17.96
C THR A 9 10.79 -47.15 -18.21
N TRP A 10 9.65 -47.79 -18.49
CA TRP A 10 8.35 -47.13 -18.61
C TRP A 10 7.84 -46.57 -17.27
N LEU A 11 8.13 -47.22 -16.13
CA LEU A 11 7.76 -46.76 -14.79
C LEU A 11 8.55 -45.51 -14.38
N THR A 12 9.86 -45.47 -14.66
CA THR A 12 10.68 -44.29 -14.38
C THR A 12 10.28 -43.10 -15.27
N THR A 13 9.96 -43.36 -16.53
CA THR A 13 9.46 -42.33 -17.45
C THR A 13 8.12 -41.76 -16.97
N LEU A 14 7.20 -42.62 -16.53
CA LEU A 14 5.92 -42.19 -15.95
C LEU A 14 6.12 -41.34 -14.70
N ALA A 15 7.02 -41.75 -13.81
CA ALA A 15 7.32 -41.01 -12.58
C ALA A 15 7.89 -39.61 -12.87
N ILE A 16 8.79 -39.48 -13.85
CA ILE A 16 9.34 -38.19 -14.27
C ILE A 16 8.25 -37.27 -14.83
N VAL A 17 7.33 -37.81 -15.65
CA VAL A 17 6.21 -37.03 -16.20
C VAL A 17 5.27 -36.54 -15.10
N VAL A 18 4.95 -37.39 -14.12
CA VAL A 18 4.11 -37.01 -12.96
C VAL A 18 4.83 -35.98 -12.08
N ALA A 19 6.13 -36.14 -11.83
CA ALA A 19 6.90 -35.18 -11.05
C ALA A 19 6.99 -33.82 -11.78
N ALA A 20 7.19 -33.82 -13.09
CA ALA A 20 7.21 -32.60 -13.90
C ALA A 20 5.85 -31.90 -13.91
N SER A 21 4.74 -32.65 -14.00
CA SER A 21 3.39 -32.05 -13.95
C SER A 21 3.08 -31.48 -12.57
N GLN A 22 3.42 -32.19 -11.49
CA GLN A 22 3.30 -31.70 -10.12
C GLN A 22 4.14 -30.42 -9.91
N PHE A 23 5.38 -30.39 -10.42
CA PHE A 23 6.25 -29.22 -10.32
C PHE A 23 5.67 -28.00 -11.07
N LEU A 24 5.08 -28.20 -12.24
CA LEU A 24 4.43 -27.12 -12.99
C LEU A 24 3.20 -26.58 -12.25
N LEU A 25 2.32 -27.45 -11.77
CA LEU A 25 1.14 -27.07 -10.99
C LEU A 25 1.51 -26.34 -9.69
N GLU A 26 2.51 -26.84 -8.97
CA GLU A 26 3.02 -26.24 -7.75
C GLU A 26 3.64 -24.86 -8.02
N ARG A 27 4.33 -24.70 -9.14
CA ARG A 27 4.92 -23.42 -9.54
C ARG A 27 3.86 -22.37 -9.85
N ASP A 28 2.78 -22.75 -10.51
CA ASP A 28 1.68 -21.83 -10.82
C ASP A 28 0.93 -21.45 -9.54
N ARG A 29 0.66 -22.42 -8.66
CA ARG A 29 0.04 -22.18 -7.36
C ARG A 29 0.88 -21.22 -6.48
N ARG A 30 2.20 -21.40 -6.44
CA ARG A 30 3.09 -20.50 -5.67
C ARG A 30 3.08 -19.07 -6.19
N LYS A 31 2.98 -18.88 -7.51
CA LYS A 31 2.87 -17.55 -8.09
C LYS A 31 1.57 -16.88 -7.70
N GLU A 32 0.45 -17.60 -7.77
CA GLU A 32 -0.85 -17.08 -7.35
C GLU A 32 -0.87 -16.71 -5.86
N GLU A 33 -0.30 -17.57 -5.01
CA GLU A 33 -0.18 -17.30 -3.57
C GLU A 33 0.68 -16.05 -3.32
N GLN A 34 1.84 -15.93 -3.99
CA GLN A 34 2.73 -14.77 -3.85
C GLN A 34 2.11 -13.48 -4.37
N GLU A 35 1.39 -13.53 -5.49
CA GLU A 35 0.65 -12.38 -6.01
C GLU A 35 -0.46 -11.94 -5.05
N ARG A 36 -1.15 -12.90 -4.43
CA ARG A 36 -2.17 -12.62 -3.43
C ARG A 36 -1.57 -11.94 -2.20
N GLU A 37 -0.49 -12.50 -1.67
CA GLU A 37 0.23 -11.95 -0.50
C GLU A 37 0.73 -10.53 -0.78
N THR A 38 1.35 -10.29 -1.94
CA THR A 38 1.84 -8.96 -2.32
C THR A 38 0.69 -7.95 -2.39
N ARG A 39 -0.45 -8.35 -2.97
CA ARG A 39 -1.63 -7.48 -3.06
C ARG A 39 -2.29 -7.25 -1.70
N GLU A 40 -2.30 -8.25 -0.82
CA GLU A 40 -2.78 -8.14 0.55
C GLU A 40 -1.91 -7.20 1.38
N GLN A 41 -0.59 -7.21 1.18
CA GLN A 41 0.32 -6.27 1.81
C GLN A 41 0.08 -4.84 1.33
N ALA A 42 -0.01 -4.62 0.01
CA ALA A 42 -0.22 -3.29 -0.55
C ALA A 42 -1.55 -2.64 -0.11
N ARG A 43 -2.58 -3.44 0.18
CA ARG A 43 -3.87 -2.98 0.75
C ARG A 43 -3.78 -2.46 2.19
N GLN A 44 -2.68 -2.74 2.90
CA GLN A 44 -2.49 -2.33 4.30
C GLN A 44 -1.96 -0.90 4.43
N LEU A 45 -1.71 -0.23 3.31
CA LEU A 45 -1.53 1.22 3.23
C LEU A 45 -2.86 1.90 2.93
N THR A 46 -3.27 2.80 3.82
CA THR A 46 -4.48 3.61 3.68
C THR A 46 -4.17 5.07 3.95
N VAL A 47 -4.77 5.97 3.17
CA VAL A 47 -4.57 7.42 3.32
C VAL A 47 -5.93 8.11 3.20
N TRP A 48 -6.22 9.06 4.08
CA TRP A 48 -7.46 9.83 4.05
C TRP A 48 -7.26 11.26 4.54
N THR A 49 -8.14 12.16 4.11
CA THR A 49 -8.12 13.58 4.47
C THR A 49 -8.77 13.81 5.84
N VAL A 50 -8.19 14.73 6.61
CA VAL A 50 -8.67 15.14 7.94
C VAL A 50 -8.63 16.66 8.09
N THR A 51 -9.37 17.17 9.09
CA THR A 51 -9.35 18.57 9.52
C THR A 51 -9.32 18.66 11.04
N ASP A 52 -8.65 19.67 11.57
CA ASP A 52 -8.95 20.15 12.93
C ASP A 52 -10.20 21.05 12.86
N PRO A 53 -11.30 20.72 13.56
CA PRO A 53 -12.51 21.53 13.57
C PRO A 53 -12.37 22.86 14.34
N ASP A 54 -11.24 23.16 14.99
CA ASP A 54 -11.05 24.41 15.72
C ASP A 54 -11.25 25.61 14.77
N PRO A 55 -12.26 26.46 15.02
CA PRO A 55 -12.55 27.61 14.16
C PRO A 55 -11.45 28.68 14.16
N ARG A 56 -10.54 28.68 15.16
CA ARG A 56 -9.45 29.66 15.26
C ARG A 56 -8.18 29.21 14.54
N SER A 57 -7.99 27.90 14.38
CA SER A 57 -6.78 27.30 13.82
C SER A 57 -7.14 26.11 12.91
N ARG A 58 -8.09 26.32 12.01
CA ARG A 58 -8.57 25.26 11.13
C ARG A 58 -7.46 24.78 10.21
N SER A 59 -6.96 23.59 10.48
CA SER A 59 -5.95 22.92 9.67
C SER A 59 -6.59 21.84 8.80
N TYR A 60 -5.91 21.54 7.70
CA TYR A 60 -6.26 20.46 6.78
C TYR A 60 -5.04 19.59 6.61
N GLY A 61 -5.24 18.30 6.41
CA GLY A 61 -4.12 17.41 6.17
C GLY A 61 -4.58 16.03 5.79
N VAL A 62 -3.64 15.10 5.82
CA VAL A 62 -3.89 13.69 5.56
C VAL A 62 -3.37 12.86 6.73
N ILE A 63 -4.07 11.77 7.01
CA ILE A 63 -3.55 10.68 7.82
C ILE A 63 -3.09 9.58 6.88
N LEU A 64 -1.87 9.12 7.08
CA LEU A 64 -1.31 7.92 6.48
C LEU A 64 -1.32 6.81 7.53
N SER A 65 -1.85 5.65 7.19
CA SER A 65 -1.86 4.48 8.05
C SER A 65 -1.27 3.30 7.31
N ASN A 66 -0.11 2.86 7.78
CA ASN A 66 0.59 1.66 7.33
C ASN A 66 0.47 0.58 8.39
N THR A 67 -0.37 -0.42 8.11
CA THR A 67 -0.61 -1.57 8.98
C THR A 67 0.13 -2.85 8.54
N SER A 68 0.97 -2.75 7.50
CA SER A 68 1.63 -3.89 6.85
C SER A 68 2.73 -4.58 7.68
N GLY A 69 3.18 -3.93 8.76
CA GLY A 69 4.39 -4.35 9.49
C GLY A 69 5.69 -4.15 8.69
N SER A 70 5.60 -3.60 7.48
CA SER A 70 6.69 -3.36 6.54
C SER A 70 6.73 -1.89 6.11
N THR A 71 7.85 -1.45 5.54
CA THR A 71 7.98 -0.10 4.96
C THR A 71 7.35 -0.02 3.57
N PHE A 72 6.93 1.18 3.19
CA PHE A 72 6.66 1.53 1.78
C PHE A 72 7.65 2.60 1.33
N HIS A 73 7.89 2.70 0.03
CA HIS A 73 8.86 3.59 -0.59
C HIS A 73 8.26 4.43 -1.72
N ASP A 74 8.92 5.56 -2.03
CA ASP A 74 8.55 6.47 -3.13
C ASP A 74 7.05 6.78 -3.21
N ILE A 75 6.48 7.13 -2.06
CA ILE A 75 5.05 7.42 -1.90
C ILE A 75 4.76 8.80 -2.48
N GLU A 76 3.74 8.87 -3.33
CA GLU A 76 3.18 10.11 -3.85
C GLU A 76 1.67 10.09 -3.64
N ILE A 77 1.14 11.14 -3.01
CA ILE A 77 -0.27 11.28 -2.67
C ILE A 77 -0.78 12.57 -3.29
N GLN A 78 -1.74 12.43 -4.19
CA GLN A 78 -2.47 13.53 -4.78
C GLN A 78 -3.71 13.80 -3.91
N VAL A 79 -3.89 15.05 -3.51
CA VAL A 79 -4.95 15.46 -2.57
C VAL A 79 -5.74 16.61 -3.18
N ARG A 80 -7.05 16.54 -3.00
CA ARG A 80 -7.97 17.64 -3.26
C ARG A 80 -8.40 18.26 -1.95
N LEU A 81 -8.25 19.57 -1.81
CA LEU A 81 -8.73 20.37 -0.69
C LEU A 81 -9.55 21.54 -1.23
N HIS A 82 -10.71 21.82 -0.63
CA HIS A 82 -11.63 22.87 -1.12
C HIS A 82 -12.03 22.74 -2.59
N ALA A 83 -12.18 21.50 -3.09
CA ALA A 83 -12.46 21.20 -4.50
C ALA A 83 -11.34 21.62 -5.49
N GLN A 84 -10.13 21.89 -4.99
CA GLN A 84 -8.95 22.18 -5.81
C GLN A 84 -7.87 21.15 -5.52
N ASP A 85 -7.19 20.69 -6.57
CA ASP A 85 -6.05 19.79 -6.39
C ASP A 85 -4.86 20.61 -5.88
N VAL A 86 -4.25 20.15 -4.79
CA VAL A 86 -3.10 20.82 -4.16
C VAL A 86 -1.79 20.15 -4.56
N SER A 87 -0.66 20.74 -4.18
CA SER A 87 0.66 20.14 -4.43
C SER A 87 0.71 18.72 -3.84
N PRO A 88 1.25 17.73 -4.56
CA PRO A 88 1.32 16.36 -4.05
C PRO A 88 2.18 16.25 -2.79
N LEU A 89 1.74 15.41 -1.86
CA LEU A 89 2.56 14.98 -0.75
C LEU A 89 3.49 13.86 -1.23
N THR A 90 4.79 14.06 -1.11
CA THR A 90 5.80 13.06 -1.49
C THR A 90 6.58 12.60 -0.26
N LEU A 91 6.74 11.29 -0.09
CA LEU A 91 7.49 10.67 1.00
C LEU A 91 8.43 9.62 0.43
N LYS A 92 9.69 9.63 0.87
CA LYS A 92 10.67 8.63 0.42
C LYS A 92 10.48 7.28 1.09
N ILE A 93 10.06 7.29 2.34
CA ILE A 93 9.81 6.10 3.14
C ILE A 93 8.61 6.33 4.05
N LEU A 94 7.76 5.31 4.20
CA LEU A 94 6.67 5.28 5.15
C LEU A 94 6.82 4.03 6.04
N PRO A 95 7.29 4.18 7.28
CA PRO A 95 7.39 3.06 8.21
C PRO A 95 6.00 2.58 8.68
N PRO A 96 5.93 1.41 9.32
CA PRO A 96 4.71 0.97 10.01
C PRO A 96 4.25 2.00 11.04
N GLY A 97 2.95 2.25 11.09
CA GLY A 97 2.35 3.21 12.02
C GLY A 97 1.34 4.13 11.36
N THR A 98 0.89 5.11 12.13
CA THR A 98 -0.05 6.13 11.69
C THR A 98 0.59 7.50 11.83
N PHE A 99 0.52 8.31 10.77
CA PHE A 99 1.15 9.62 10.71
C PHE A 99 0.16 10.66 10.20
N TYR A 100 0.17 11.83 10.80
CA TYR A 100 -0.55 13.01 10.33
C TYR A 100 0.42 13.95 9.61
N VAL A 101 0.00 14.45 8.46
CA VAL A 101 0.74 15.42 7.66
C VAL A 101 -0.18 16.60 7.36
N GLU A 102 0.19 17.76 7.90
CA GLU A 102 -0.55 19.00 7.73
C GLU A 102 -0.22 19.68 6.40
N HIS A 103 -1.25 20.19 5.73
CA HIS A 103 -1.14 21.04 4.55
C HIS A 103 -0.96 22.50 4.99
N ALA A 104 0.23 23.06 4.75
CA ALA A 104 0.64 24.40 5.12
C ALA A 104 1.07 25.20 3.87
N PRO A 105 0.14 25.71 3.05
CA PRO A 105 0.45 26.31 1.75
C PRO A 105 1.22 27.65 1.85
N GLN A 106 1.34 28.22 3.05
CA GLN A 106 2.06 29.47 3.31
C GLN A 106 3.52 29.24 3.71
N GLU A 107 3.94 27.99 3.95
CA GLU A 107 5.31 27.64 4.33
C GLU A 107 6.17 27.32 3.11
N SER A 108 7.50 27.27 3.29
CA SER A 108 8.44 26.89 2.21
C SER A 108 8.20 25.46 1.70
N TYR A 109 7.66 24.60 2.57
CA TYR A 109 7.17 23.28 2.21
C TYR A 109 5.65 23.26 2.37
N THR A 110 4.93 23.02 1.27
CA THR A 110 3.45 22.96 1.25
C THR A 110 2.88 21.93 2.22
N TRP A 111 3.68 20.94 2.60
CA TRP A 111 3.35 19.92 3.59
C TRP A 111 4.35 19.96 4.73
N ARG A 112 3.85 19.94 5.96
CA ARG A 112 4.69 19.81 7.15
C ARG A 112 5.24 18.40 7.29
N PHE A 113 6.19 18.22 8.21
CA PHE A 113 6.73 16.89 8.49
C PHE A 113 5.67 15.98 9.12
N PRO A 114 5.69 14.67 8.81
CA PRO A 114 4.82 13.71 9.44
C PRO A 114 5.04 13.66 10.95
N VAL A 115 3.94 13.68 11.71
CA VAL A 115 3.94 13.56 13.16
C VAL A 115 2.99 12.45 13.60
N ASP A 116 3.19 11.93 14.82
CA ASP A 116 2.20 11.06 15.44
C ASP A 116 0.89 11.86 15.64
N PRO A 117 -0.27 11.36 15.14
CA PRO A 117 -1.56 12.01 15.33
C PRO A 117 -1.91 12.31 16.80
N LEU A 118 -1.40 11.52 17.76
CA LEU A 118 -1.62 11.74 19.19
C LEU A 118 -0.76 12.87 19.78
N HIS A 119 0.32 13.25 19.09
CA HIS A 119 1.29 14.24 19.54
C HIS A 119 1.33 15.47 18.63
N CYS A 120 0.33 15.65 17.77
CA CYS A 120 0.22 16.85 16.95
C CYS A 120 -0.35 18.03 17.74
N ASP A 121 -0.12 19.26 17.27
CA ASP A 121 -0.59 20.49 17.91
C ASP A 121 -2.14 20.64 17.86
N HIS A 122 -2.82 19.74 17.15
CA HIS A 122 -4.26 19.73 16.93
C HIS A 122 -4.97 18.93 18.02
N ARG A 123 -6.10 19.43 18.51
CA ARG A 123 -6.84 18.79 19.61
C ARG A 123 -7.64 17.58 19.15
N GLU A 124 -8.15 17.62 17.93
CA GLU A 124 -9.02 16.58 17.39
C GLU A 124 -8.91 16.55 15.86
N LEU A 125 -8.45 15.44 15.29
CA LEU A 125 -8.45 15.25 13.84
C LEU A 125 -9.73 14.54 13.42
N ARG A 126 -10.53 15.17 12.55
CA ARG A 126 -11.80 14.63 12.05
C ARG A 126 -11.70 14.26 10.57
N PRO A 127 -12.04 13.03 10.17
CA PRO A 127 -12.01 12.62 8.77
C PRO A 127 -13.14 13.23 7.94
N TYR A 128 -12.85 13.51 6.67
CA TYR A 128 -13.88 13.88 5.71
C TYR A 128 -14.55 12.65 5.12
N MET A 129 -15.81 12.41 5.49
CA MET A 129 -16.57 11.22 5.05
C MET A 129 -17.80 11.56 4.17
N LYS A 130 -18.15 12.85 4.03
CA LYS A 130 -19.40 13.28 3.37
C LYS A 130 -19.16 14.14 2.11
N SER A 131 -17.91 14.44 1.77
CA SER A 131 -17.61 15.37 0.67
C SER A 131 -16.40 14.91 -0.13
N ASP A 132 -16.53 14.99 -1.44
CA ASP A 132 -15.49 14.84 -2.45
C ASP A 132 -14.58 16.08 -2.60
N LYS A 133 -14.94 17.20 -1.94
CA LYS A 133 -14.14 18.42 -1.92
C LYS A 133 -12.84 18.28 -1.12
N TYR A 134 -12.76 17.24 -0.28
CA TYR A 134 -11.64 16.92 0.58
C TYR A 134 -11.35 15.43 0.46
N GLN A 135 -10.55 15.03 -0.52
CA GLN A 135 -10.28 13.61 -0.77
C GLN A 135 -8.86 13.38 -1.27
N VAL A 136 -8.36 12.16 -1.05
CA VAL A 136 -7.20 11.64 -1.75
C VAL A 136 -7.67 11.24 -3.15
N THR A 137 -7.07 11.82 -4.19
CA THR A 137 -7.46 11.57 -5.59
C THR A 137 -6.62 10.48 -6.24
N SER A 138 -5.38 10.31 -5.78
CA SER A 138 -4.48 9.27 -6.24
C SER A 138 -3.43 8.99 -5.15
N LEU A 139 -3.03 7.73 -5.06
CA LEU A 139 -1.93 7.27 -4.21
C LEU A 139 -1.06 6.34 -5.04
N SER A 140 0.24 6.61 -5.11
CA SER A 140 1.22 5.74 -5.75
C SER A 140 2.36 5.43 -4.78
N PHE A 141 2.81 4.19 -4.73
CA PHE A 141 3.86 3.76 -3.80
C PHE A 141 4.53 2.48 -4.28
N THR A 142 5.71 2.20 -3.75
CA THR A 142 6.45 0.95 -3.96
C THR A 142 6.46 0.15 -2.66
N ASP A 143 6.15 -1.15 -2.74
CA ASP A 143 6.19 -2.04 -1.58
C ASP A 143 7.60 -2.62 -1.34
N ASN A 144 7.73 -3.43 -0.28
CA ASN A 144 8.99 -4.10 0.05
C ASN A 144 9.41 -5.19 -0.94
N ALA A 145 8.52 -5.59 -1.85
CA ALA A 145 8.82 -6.52 -2.94
C ALA A 145 9.22 -5.77 -4.23
N ASP A 146 9.46 -4.46 -4.15
CA ASP A 146 9.81 -3.58 -5.26
C ASP A 146 8.71 -3.50 -6.34
N VAL A 147 7.45 -3.73 -5.95
CA VAL A 147 6.30 -3.62 -6.83
C VAL A 147 5.68 -2.23 -6.69
N ARG A 148 5.49 -1.56 -7.82
CA ARG A 148 4.79 -0.28 -7.89
C ARG A 148 3.28 -0.49 -7.91
N TRP A 149 2.60 0.23 -7.03
CA TRP A 149 1.16 0.24 -6.91
C TRP A 149 0.60 1.63 -7.13
N HIS A 150 -0.62 1.67 -7.65
CA HIS A 150 -1.41 2.87 -7.85
C HIS A 150 -2.83 2.63 -7.33
N SER A 151 -3.40 3.63 -6.67
CA SER A 151 -4.77 3.66 -6.19
C SER A 151 -5.46 4.93 -6.65
N ASP A 152 -6.68 4.78 -7.15
CA ASP A 152 -7.54 5.90 -7.57
C ASP A 152 -8.33 6.51 -6.38
N ASP A 153 -9.20 7.47 -6.71
CA ASP A 153 -10.09 8.18 -5.77
C ASP A 153 -11.17 7.28 -5.12
N ARG A 154 -11.33 6.05 -5.60
CA ARG A 154 -12.22 5.02 -5.04
C ARG A 154 -11.45 3.96 -4.25
N ALA A 155 -10.18 4.21 -3.95
CA ALA A 155 -9.29 3.26 -3.28
C ALA A 155 -9.12 1.93 -4.05
N ARG A 156 -9.29 1.95 -5.38
CA ARG A 156 -9.07 0.77 -6.21
C ARG A 156 -7.58 0.62 -6.48
N LEU A 157 -7.00 -0.44 -5.90
CA LEU A 157 -5.58 -0.74 -6.00
C LEU A 157 -5.24 -1.59 -7.24
N GLU A 158 -4.34 -1.05 -8.06
CA GLU A 158 -3.81 -1.64 -9.29
C GLU A 158 -2.28 -1.61 -9.29
N ARG A 159 -1.66 -2.55 -10.01
CA ARG A 159 -0.21 -2.47 -10.28
C ARG A 159 0.04 -1.44 -11.37
N ALA A 160 1.05 -0.60 -11.18
CA ALA A 160 1.46 0.42 -12.14
C ALA A 160 2.51 -0.10 -13.11
#